data_AF-A0A927MIK6-F1
#
_entry.id   AF-A0A927MIK6-F1
#
_cell.length_a   1.000
_cell.length_b   1.000
_cell.length_c   1.000
_cell.angle_alpha   90.00
_cell.angle_beta   90.00
_cell.angle_gamma   90.00
#
_symmetry.space_group_name_H-M   'P 1'
#
loop_
_entity.id
_entity.type
_entity.pdbx_description
1 polymer ?
#
loop_
_entity_poly.entity_id
_entity_poly.type
_entity_poly.pdbx_seq_one_letter_code
_entity_poly.pdbx_strand_id
1 'polypeptide(L)'
;MWNVAYNFYGSSTGKAKPIQLVRTYIHQVRYLYEARTKEGKRRYSPIALYPIFALVPYLHRSSNIICKNPDVLHIEDIEYFNITEITALLDLTHSKKTSSALSSLSLNGQTVFVKVESRNEVYLKLNPRIFWRGADVPDYKMIAEFDMIDNNHKKRKLIMSSVN
;
A
#
# COMPACT_ATOMS: atom_id res chain seq x y z
N MET A 1 3.06 15.94 7.76
CA MET A 1 3.79 15.64 9.02
C MET A 1 4.12 14.16 9.02
N TRP A 2 5.40 13.81 9.19
CA TRP A 2 5.90 12.44 9.27
C TRP A 2 5.16 11.66 10.37
N ASN A 3 4.63 10.46 10.07
CA ASN A 3 3.96 9.63 11.07
C ASN A 3 4.98 8.67 11.70
N VAL A 4 5.41 8.97 12.92
CA VAL A 4 6.32 8.13 13.74
C VAL A 4 5.79 6.72 14.00
N ALA A 5 4.49 6.46 13.79
CA ALA A 5 3.92 5.13 13.98
C ALA A 5 4.33 4.10 12.92
N TYR A 6 4.90 4.52 11.76
CA TYR A 6 5.08 3.65 10.58
C TYR A 6 6.51 3.62 9.99
N ASN A 7 7.53 4.19 10.64
CA ASN A 7 8.86 4.34 9.99
C ASN A 7 9.86 3.21 10.29
N PHE A 8 10.46 2.73 9.20
CA PHE A 8 11.40 1.60 9.10
C PHE A 8 12.89 1.96 9.29
N TYR A 9 13.30 2.33 10.51
CA TYR A 9 14.71 2.20 10.95
C TYR A 9 14.96 0.88 11.71
N GLY A 10 15.66 -0.06 11.07
CA GLY A 10 16.12 -1.29 11.72
C GLY A 10 17.18 -2.01 10.91
N SER A 11 18.23 -2.52 11.57
CA SER A 11 19.21 -3.42 10.96
C SER A 11 18.69 -4.85 10.97
N SER A 12 18.76 -5.57 9.85
CA SER A 12 18.46 -7.01 9.81
C SER A 12 19.70 -7.81 10.22
N THR A 13 19.58 -8.70 11.20
CA THR A 13 20.65 -9.63 11.64
C THR A 13 20.63 -10.98 10.88
N GLY A 14 19.70 -11.16 9.94
CA GLY A 14 19.52 -12.41 9.18
C GLY A 14 20.45 -12.54 7.96
N LYS A 15 20.55 -13.77 7.41
CA LYS A 15 21.39 -14.11 6.24
C LYS A 15 20.99 -13.42 4.94
N ALA A 16 19.73 -12.99 4.81
CA ALA A 16 19.24 -12.32 3.60
C ALA A 16 19.82 -10.91 3.50
N LYS A 17 20.32 -10.54 2.32
CA LYS A 17 20.87 -9.19 2.08
C LYS A 17 19.75 -8.15 2.25
N PRO A 18 20.02 -6.94 2.75
CA PRO A 18 19.01 -5.88 2.87
C PRO A 18 18.26 -5.60 1.57
N ILE A 19 18.93 -5.79 0.43
CA ILE A 19 18.38 -5.69 -0.92
C ILE A 19 17.38 -6.83 -1.26
N GLN A 20 17.06 -7.75 -0.38
CA GLN A 20 16.10 -8.83 -0.65
C GLN A 20 14.87 -8.75 0.26
N LEU A 21 14.80 -7.75 1.13
CA LEU A 21 13.81 -7.67 2.19
C LEU A 21 12.93 -6.43 2.03
N VAL A 22 11.63 -6.59 2.28
CA VAL A 22 10.77 -5.46 2.69
C VAL A 22 10.73 -5.50 4.21
N ARG A 23 11.08 -4.39 4.86
CA ARG A 23 11.08 -4.31 6.32
C ARG A 23 9.65 -4.13 6.80
N THR A 24 9.24 -4.98 7.74
CA THR A 24 7.96 -4.90 8.44
C THR A 24 8.22 -5.05 9.95
N TYR A 25 7.52 -4.31 10.80
CA TYR A 25 7.69 -4.42 12.25
C TYR A 25 6.53 -5.22 12.81
N ILE A 26 6.86 -6.32 13.47
CA ILE A 26 5.86 -7.20 14.06
C ILE A 26 4.92 -6.45 15.02
N HIS A 27 5.41 -5.45 15.75
CA HIS A 27 4.59 -4.61 16.62
C HIS A 27 3.57 -3.77 15.84
N GLN A 28 3.92 -3.22 14.68
CA GLN A 28 2.99 -2.46 13.85
C GLN A 28 1.94 -3.38 13.20
N VAL A 29 2.35 -4.56 12.75
CA VAL A 29 1.41 -5.57 12.24
C VAL A 29 0.42 -5.96 13.33
N ARG A 30 0.92 -6.29 14.53
CA ARG A 30 0.06 -6.59 15.69
C ARG A 30 -0.88 -5.44 16.02
N TYR A 31 -0.36 -4.21 16.05
CA TYR A 31 -1.18 -3.02 16.27
C TYR A 31 -2.34 -2.92 15.28
N LEU A 32 -2.13 -3.23 13.99
CA LEU A 32 -3.19 -3.19 12.98
C LEU A 32 -4.29 -4.23 13.25
N TYR A 33 -3.92 -5.47 13.58
CA TYR A 33 -4.90 -6.52 13.91
C TYR A 33 -5.59 -6.31 15.27
N GLU A 34 -4.91 -5.66 16.21
CA GLU A 34 -5.39 -5.37 17.56
C GLU A 34 -6.15 -4.03 17.64
N ALA A 35 -6.03 -3.16 16.64
CA ALA A 35 -6.66 -1.84 16.63
C ALA A 35 -8.17 -1.92 16.82
N ARG A 36 -8.70 -1.09 17.71
CA ARG A 36 -10.14 -0.98 18.01
C ARG A 36 -10.68 0.42 17.70
N THR A 37 -11.98 0.50 17.39
CA THR A 37 -12.73 1.76 17.35
C THR A 37 -13.06 2.21 18.78
N LYS A 38 -13.63 3.42 18.94
CA LYS A 38 -14.04 3.92 20.27
C LYS A 38 -15.09 3.02 20.92
N GLU A 39 -15.89 2.34 20.10
CA GLU A 39 -16.94 1.40 20.46
C GLU A 39 -16.40 -0.02 20.70
N GLY A 40 -15.08 -0.21 20.76
CA GLY A 40 -14.44 -1.51 21.05
C GLY A 40 -14.45 -2.53 19.90
N LYS A 41 -14.99 -2.19 18.72
CA LYS A 41 -14.99 -3.07 17.54
C LYS A 41 -13.62 -3.08 16.88
N ARG A 42 -13.27 -4.17 16.16
CA ARG A 42 -12.04 -4.20 15.34
C ARG A 42 -12.07 -3.06 14.33
N ARG A 43 -11.02 -2.23 14.32
CA ARG A 43 -10.89 -1.11 13.39
C ARG A 43 -10.67 -1.59 11.96
N TYR A 44 -9.90 -2.67 11.80
CA TYR A 44 -9.59 -3.27 10.52
C TYR A 44 -10.02 -4.73 10.52
N SER A 45 -10.66 -5.18 9.44
CA SER A 45 -10.97 -6.60 9.27
C SER A 45 -9.71 -7.33 8.75
N PRO A 46 -9.49 -8.61 9.14
CA PRO A 46 -8.39 -9.41 8.59
C PRO A 46 -8.40 -9.47 7.06
N ILE A 47 -9.59 -9.53 6.46
CA ILE A 47 -9.80 -9.55 5.01
C ILE A 47 -9.33 -8.24 4.36
N ALA A 48 -9.54 -7.08 5.02
CA ALA A 48 -9.04 -5.81 4.51
C ALA A 48 -7.51 -5.67 4.67
N LEU A 49 -6.92 -6.28 5.70
CA LEU A 49 -5.47 -6.25 5.89
C LEU A 49 -4.73 -7.21 4.95
N TYR A 50 -5.38 -8.30 4.53
CA TYR A 50 -4.77 -9.36 3.73
C TYR A 50 -4.09 -8.86 2.44
N PRO A 51 -4.73 -8.05 1.56
CA PRO A 51 -4.09 -7.58 0.35
C PRO A 51 -2.85 -6.73 0.60
N ILE A 52 -2.80 -5.99 1.72
CA ILE A 52 -1.64 -5.16 2.06
C ILE A 52 -0.42 -6.06 2.24
N PHE A 53 -0.54 -7.11 3.05
CA PHE A 53 0.56 -8.01 3.38
C PHE A 53 0.89 -8.99 2.26
N ALA A 54 -0.13 -9.53 1.59
CA ALA A 54 0.04 -10.50 0.51
C ALA A 54 0.76 -9.91 -0.71
N LEU A 55 0.59 -8.60 -0.97
CA LEU A 55 1.22 -7.94 -2.12
C LEU A 55 2.63 -7.40 -1.84
N VAL A 56 3.08 -7.36 -0.58
CA VAL A 56 4.44 -6.87 -0.21
C VAL A 56 5.58 -7.54 -0.98
N PRO A 57 5.61 -8.87 -1.17
CA PRO A 57 6.70 -9.53 -1.91
C PRO A 57 6.84 -9.07 -3.36
N TYR A 58 5.80 -8.48 -3.93
CA TYR A 58 5.72 -8.06 -5.33
C TYR A 58 6.01 -6.57 -5.51
N LEU A 59 6.55 -5.88 -4.51
CA LEU A 59 6.92 -4.47 -4.61
C LEU A 59 8.22 -4.28 -5.39
N HIS A 60 8.18 -3.50 -6.45
CA HIS A 60 9.37 -3.02 -7.13
C HIS A 60 10.19 -2.09 -6.22
N ARG A 61 11.51 -2.28 -6.19
CA ARG A 61 12.43 -1.62 -5.24
C ARG A 61 12.35 -0.09 -5.24
N SER A 62 12.38 0.53 -6.41
CA SER A 62 12.54 1.99 -6.55
C SER A 62 11.26 2.73 -6.87
N SER A 63 10.21 2.03 -7.34
CA SER A 63 8.94 2.65 -7.74
C SER A 63 7.76 2.29 -6.84
N ASN A 64 7.90 1.27 -5.97
CA ASN A 64 6.83 0.71 -5.14
C ASN A 64 5.59 0.24 -5.94
N ILE A 65 5.77 -0.05 -7.23
CA ILE A 65 4.76 -0.65 -8.09
C ILE A 65 4.62 -2.14 -7.73
N ILE A 66 3.39 -2.66 -7.77
CA ILE A 66 3.11 -4.09 -7.63
C ILE A 66 3.38 -4.79 -8.97
N CYS A 67 4.40 -5.64 -9.03
CA CYS A 67 4.85 -6.27 -10.27
C CYS A 67 5.34 -7.72 -10.11
N LYS A 68 5.37 -8.43 -11.25
CA LYS A 68 5.78 -9.83 -11.40
C LYS A 68 7.28 -10.02 -11.19
N ASN A 69 8.07 -9.01 -11.55
CA ASN A 69 9.53 -8.99 -11.53
C ASN A 69 10.07 -7.89 -10.60
N PRO A 70 9.84 -7.98 -9.28
CA PRO A 70 10.09 -6.88 -8.34
C PRO A 70 11.57 -6.52 -8.16
N ASP A 71 12.49 -7.35 -8.66
CA ASP A 71 13.95 -7.18 -8.56
C ASP A 71 14.60 -6.61 -9.82
N VAL A 72 13.82 -6.30 -10.87
CA VAL A 72 14.34 -5.62 -12.05
C VAL A 72 14.93 -4.25 -11.68
N LEU A 73 15.99 -3.83 -12.38
CA LEU A 73 16.69 -2.57 -12.06
C LEU A 73 16.11 -1.39 -12.82
N HIS A 74 15.76 -1.61 -14.09
CA HIS A 74 15.27 -0.60 -15.01
C HIS A 74 13.74 -0.53 -14.94
N ILE A 75 13.19 0.69 -14.91
CA ILE A 75 11.76 0.91 -14.71
C ILE A 75 10.96 0.49 -15.96
N GLU A 76 11.56 0.68 -17.13
CA GLU A 76 11.05 0.30 -18.44
C GLU A 76 10.82 -1.22 -18.59
N ASP A 77 11.51 -2.03 -17.79
CA ASP A 77 11.42 -3.49 -17.81
C ASP A 77 10.41 -4.03 -16.77
N ILE A 78 9.70 -3.17 -16.04
CA ILE A 78 8.71 -3.60 -15.04
C ILE A 78 7.51 -4.27 -15.71
N GLU A 79 7.26 -5.52 -15.32
CA GLU A 79 6.06 -6.26 -15.68
C GLU A 79 5.04 -6.19 -14.54
N TYR A 80 4.18 -5.18 -14.54
CA TYR A 80 3.17 -5.01 -13.49
C TYR A 80 2.04 -6.03 -13.58
N PHE A 81 1.39 -6.28 -12.44
CA PHE A 81 0.15 -7.03 -12.40
C PHE A 81 -1.04 -6.13 -12.77
N ASN A 82 -1.91 -6.60 -13.65
CA ASN A 82 -3.22 -5.99 -13.83
C ASN A 82 -4.19 -6.43 -12.72
N ILE A 83 -5.37 -5.80 -12.64
CA ILE A 83 -6.32 -6.07 -11.55
C ILE A 83 -6.87 -7.50 -11.53
N THR A 84 -7.00 -8.15 -12.69
CA THR A 84 -7.46 -9.54 -12.80
C THR A 84 -6.39 -10.48 -12.26
N GLU A 85 -5.13 -10.23 -12.59
CA GLU A 85 -4.01 -11.01 -12.07
C GLU A 85 -3.84 -10.80 -10.56
N ILE A 86 -3.95 -9.57 -10.05
CA ILE A 86 -3.97 -9.30 -8.60
C ILE A 86 -5.12 -10.04 -7.92
N THR A 87 -6.29 -10.09 -8.56
CA THR A 87 -7.45 -10.82 -8.02
C THR A 87 -7.17 -12.31 -7.90
N ALA A 88 -6.59 -12.91 -8.94
CA ALA A 88 -6.18 -14.31 -8.91
C ALA A 88 -5.06 -14.56 -7.89
N LEU A 89 -4.07 -13.67 -7.80
CA LEU A 89 -2.95 -13.74 -6.87
C LEU A 89 -3.40 -13.72 -5.40
N LEU A 90 -4.53 -13.07 -5.12
CA LEU A 90 -5.12 -12.98 -3.79
C LEU A 90 -6.14 -14.09 -3.52
N ASP A 91 -6.28 -15.08 -4.41
CA ASP A 91 -7.31 -16.14 -4.35
C ASP A 91 -8.74 -15.57 -4.24
N LEU A 92 -8.98 -14.44 -4.90
CA LEU A 92 -10.28 -13.77 -4.97
C LEU A 92 -10.94 -14.04 -6.33
N THR A 93 -12.27 -13.93 -6.39
CA THR A 93 -13.04 -14.30 -7.59
C THR A 93 -13.58 -13.12 -8.39
N HIS A 94 -13.66 -11.93 -7.80
CA HIS A 94 -14.40 -10.81 -8.38
C HIS A 94 -13.53 -9.56 -8.59
N SER A 95 -12.93 -9.43 -9.76
CA SER A 95 -11.96 -8.35 -10.05
C SER A 95 -12.48 -6.93 -9.82
N LYS A 96 -13.74 -6.64 -10.18
CA LYS A 96 -14.38 -5.34 -9.89
C LYS A 96 -14.50 -5.07 -8.39
N LYS A 97 -14.87 -6.09 -7.60
CA LYS A 97 -14.96 -5.96 -6.14
C LYS A 97 -13.56 -5.80 -5.53
N THR A 98 -12.58 -6.55 -6.01
CA THR A 98 -11.16 -6.41 -5.61
C THR A 98 -10.66 -4.99 -5.89
N SER A 99 -10.89 -4.46 -7.09
CA SER A 99 -10.51 -3.09 -7.46
C SER A 99 -11.09 -2.05 -6.53
N SER A 100 -12.40 -2.15 -6.24
CA SER A 100 -13.10 -1.25 -5.32
C SER A 100 -12.57 -1.37 -3.87
N ALA A 101 -12.34 -2.61 -3.41
CA ALA A 101 -11.79 -2.87 -2.08
C ALA A 101 -10.38 -2.28 -1.93
N LEU A 102 -9.49 -2.49 -2.90
CA LEU A 102 -8.13 -1.94 -2.90
C LEU A 102 -8.13 -0.41 -2.95
N SER A 103 -9.00 0.19 -3.77
CA SER A 103 -9.08 1.65 -3.94
C SER A 103 -9.70 2.37 -2.73
N SER A 104 -10.52 1.68 -1.94
CA SER A 104 -11.13 2.23 -0.72
C SER A 104 -10.30 1.97 0.55
N LEU A 105 -9.23 1.18 0.41
CA LEU A 105 -8.42 0.74 1.53
C LEU A 105 -7.64 1.91 2.11
N SER A 106 -7.86 2.18 3.40
CA SER A 106 -7.17 3.23 4.13
C SER A 106 -6.67 2.71 5.48
N LEU A 107 -5.51 3.22 5.88
CA LEU A 107 -4.85 2.86 7.11
C LEU A 107 -4.45 4.15 7.83
N ASN A 108 -4.97 4.36 9.04
CA ASN A 108 -4.90 5.63 9.77
C ASN A 108 -5.21 6.88 8.92
N GLY A 109 -6.20 6.79 8.03
CA GLY A 109 -6.62 7.91 7.19
C GLY A 109 -5.69 8.19 6.01
N GLN A 110 -4.74 7.30 5.73
CA GLN A 110 -3.90 7.32 4.54
C GLN A 110 -4.36 6.27 3.55
N THR A 111 -4.45 6.64 2.27
CA THR A 111 -4.70 5.72 1.17
C THR A 111 -3.59 4.68 1.11
N VAL A 112 -3.95 3.40 1.05
CA VAL A 112 -2.96 2.30 1.02
C VAL A 112 -2.44 2.04 -0.39
N PHE A 113 -3.35 1.98 -1.36
CA PHE A 113 -3.03 1.70 -2.75
C PHE A 113 -3.54 2.79 -3.66
N VAL A 114 -2.77 3.10 -4.69
CA VAL A 114 -3.18 3.98 -5.77
C VAL A 114 -3.17 3.19 -7.06
N LYS A 115 -4.31 3.21 -7.75
CA LYS A 115 -4.43 2.69 -9.11
C LYS A 115 -4.04 3.81 -10.07
N VAL A 116 -3.00 3.57 -10.85
CA VAL A 116 -2.58 4.47 -11.92
C VAL A 116 -3.12 3.94 -13.23
N GLU A 117 -3.83 4.79 -13.97
CA GLU A 117 -4.41 4.47 -15.27
C GLU A 117 -3.87 5.47 -16.29
N SER A 118 -3.29 4.95 -17.37
CA SER A 118 -2.80 5.76 -18.49
C SER A 118 -3.02 5.01 -19.79
N ARG A 119 -3.88 5.56 -20.66
CA ARG A 119 -4.33 4.89 -21.90
C ARG A 119 -4.88 3.49 -21.58
N ASN A 120 -4.24 2.45 -22.09
CA ASN A 120 -4.66 1.05 -21.89
C ASN A 120 -3.90 0.38 -20.72
N GLU A 121 -3.02 1.11 -20.05
CA GLU A 121 -2.20 0.57 -18.96
C GLU A 121 -2.81 0.91 -17.62
N VAL A 122 -2.93 -0.13 -16.77
CA VAL A 122 -3.46 -0.03 -15.41
C VAL A 122 -2.56 -0.82 -14.49
N TYR A 123 -1.99 -0.14 -13.49
CA TYR A 123 -1.14 -0.75 -12.49
C TYR A 123 -1.38 -0.18 -11.10
N LEU A 124 -0.88 -0.87 -10.08
CA LEU A 124 -1.08 -0.51 -8.68
C LEU A 124 0.24 -0.09 -8.04
N LYS A 125 0.22 1.01 -7.31
CA LYS A 125 1.29 1.43 -6.40
C LYS A 125 0.83 1.26 -4.96
N LEU A 126 1.75 0.85 -4.09
CA LEU A 126 1.52 0.85 -2.64
C LEU A 126 2.11 2.12 -2.02
N ASN A 127 1.46 2.66 -0.99
CA ASN A 127 1.93 3.85 -0.29
C ASN A 127 3.27 3.60 0.41
N PRO A 128 4.36 4.27 0.02
CA PRO A 128 5.69 4.02 0.58
C PRO A 128 5.79 4.37 2.07
N ARG A 129 4.83 5.11 2.63
CA ARG A 129 4.74 5.33 4.09
C ARG A 129 4.22 4.12 4.87
N ILE A 130 3.64 3.13 4.19
CA ILE A 130 3.13 1.89 4.79
C ILE A 130 4.14 0.77 4.60
N PHE A 131 4.55 0.51 3.35
CA PHE A 131 5.66 -0.39 3.05
C PHE A 131 6.54 0.21 1.98
N TRP A 132 7.85 0.12 2.21
CA TRP A 132 8.87 0.58 1.28
C TRP A 132 9.99 -0.44 1.20
N ARG A 133 10.38 -0.78 -0.03
CA ARG A 133 11.41 -1.77 -0.32
C ARG A 133 12.80 -1.17 -0.56
N GLY A 134 12.87 0.13 -0.82
CA GLY A 134 14.15 0.84 -0.98
C GLY A 134 14.93 0.92 0.33
N ALA A 135 16.25 1.12 0.20
CA ALA A 135 17.14 1.27 1.35
C ALA A 135 17.09 2.70 1.94
N ASP A 136 16.86 3.69 1.08
CA ASP A 136 16.80 5.11 1.44
C ASP A 136 15.37 5.58 1.70
N VAL A 137 15.20 6.79 2.20
CA VAL A 137 13.87 7.40 2.35
C VAL A 137 13.19 7.51 0.96
N PRO A 138 11.89 7.17 0.83
CA PRO A 138 11.19 7.29 -0.46
C PRO A 138 11.21 8.73 -0.99
N ASP A 139 11.28 8.87 -2.32
CA ASP A 139 11.22 10.17 -2.99
C ASP A 139 9.92 10.93 -2.60
N TYR A 140 10.06 12.23 -2.31
CA TYR A 140 8.95 13.12 -1.99
C TYR A 140 7.87 13.12 -3.07
N LYS A 141 8.23 12.94 -4.35
CA LYS A 141 7.27 12.89 -5.47
C LYS A 141 6.37 11.67 -5.38
N MET A 142 6.94 10.51 -5.05
CA MET A 142 6.18 9.27 -4.86
C MET A 142 5.19 9.43 -3.72
N ILE A 143 5.63 10.07 -2.65
CA ILE A 143 4.81 10.37 -1.48
C ILE A 143 3.68 11.37 -1.80
N ALA A 144 3.99 12.42 -2.58
CA ALA A 144 3.04 13.50 -2.89
C ALA A 144 1.80 13.01 -3.65
N GLU A 145 1.92 11.96 -4.46
CA GLU A 145 0.79 11.33 -5.16
C GLU A 145 -0.28 10.85 -4.18
N PHE A 146 0.12 10.20 -3.08
CA PHE A 146 -0.79 9.73 -2.03
C PHE A 146 -1.36 10.90 -1.22
N ASP A 147 -0.53 11.90 -0.89
CA ASP A 147 -0.98 13.10 -0.16
C ASP A 147 -2.07 13.86 -0.91
N MET A 148 -1.94 13.97 -2.24
CA MET A 148 -2.94 14.60 -3.10
C MET A 148 -4.28 13.88 -3.02
N ILE A 149 -4.28 12.55 -3.09
CA ILE A 149 -5.49 11.73 -3.04
C ILE A 149 -6.15 11.83 -1.65
N ASP A 150 -5.36 11.68 -0.58
CA ASP A 150 -5.85 11.80 0.79
C ASP A 150 -6.49 13.18 1.06
N ASN A 151 -5.85 14.24 0.57
CA ASN A 151 -6.39 15.60 0.70
C ASN A 151 -7.68 15.79 -0.08
N ASN A 152 -7.78 15.23 -1.29
CA ASN A 152 -9.01 15.27 -2.08
C ASN A 152 -10.15 14.50 -1.40
N HIS A 153 -9.86 13.34 -0.81
CA HIS A 153 -10.83 12.56 -0.05
C HIS A 153 -11.34 13.34 1.18
N LYS A 154 -10.44 14.00 1.92
CA LYS A 154 -10.81 14.86 3.06
C LYS A 154 -11.71 16.02 2.62
N LYS A 155 -11.34 16.73 1.55
CA LYS A 155 -12.14 17.84 1.00
C LYS A 155 -13.55 17.39 0.60
N ARG A 156 -13.68 16.27 -0.12
CA ARG A 156 -14.98 15.72 -0.50
C ARG A 156 -15.85 15.38 0.71
N LYS A 157 -15.26 14.77 1.74
CA LYS A 157 -15.95 14.45 2.99
C LYS A 157 -16.46 15.71 3.71
N LEU A 158 -15.65 16.77 3.75
CA LEU A 158 -16.04 18.06 4.34
C LEU A 158 -17.24 18.66 3.59
N ILE A 159 -17.20 18.71 2.26
CA ILE A 159 -18.30 19.23 1.44
C ILE A 159 -19.59 18.44 1.71
N MET A 160 -19.54 17.11 1.72
CA MET A 160 -20.71 16.27 1.99
C MET A 160 -21.28 16.45 3.40
N SER A 161 -20.44 16.77 4.39
CA SER A 161 -20.89 17.07 5.76
C SER A 161 -21.44 18.47 5.94
N SER A 162 -21.21 19.38 4.99
CA SER A 162 -21.73 20.76 5.01
C SER A 162 -23.05 20.92 4.25
N VAL A 163 -23.50 19.88 3.57
CA VAL A 163 -24.74 19.84 2.76
C VAL A 163 -25.85 19.04 3.45
N ASN A 164 -25.57 18.41 4.59
CA ASN A 164 -26.54 17.76 5.48
C ASN A 164 -26.58 18.50 6.83
#